data_AF-A0AAV6BDV2-F1
#
_entry.id   AF-A0AAV6BDV2-F1
#
_cell.length_a   1.000
_cell.length_b   1.000
_cell.length_c   1.000
_cell.angle_alpha   90.00
_cell.angle_beta   90.00
_cell.angle_gamma   90.00
#
_symmetry.space_group_name_H-M   'P 1'
#
loop_
_entity.id
_entity.type
_entity.pdbx_description
1 polymer ?
#
loop_
_entity_poly.entity_id
_entity_poly.type
_entity_poly.pdbx_seq_one_letter_code
_entity_poly.pdbx_strand_id
1 'polypeptide(L)' 'MSFGLYSLGFAIVIGGLIYAAYLLHMPAHWIAVGALVLLGLGILTGVKATRQKDPVG' A
#
# COMPACT_ATOMS: atom_id res chain seq x y z
N MET A 1 5.80 20.04 2.13
CA MET A 1 6.74 19.30 3.02
C MET A 1 6.22 17.87 3.20
N SER A 2 7.13 16.92 3.47
CA SER A 2 6.89 15.52 3.90
C SER A 2 6.22 14.50 2.95
N PHE A 3 6.52 14.54 1.64
CA PHE A 3 6.19 13.43 0.72
C PHE A 3 6.71 12.07 1.20
N GLY A 4 7.94 12.04 1.74
CA GLY A 4 8.54 10.82 2.28
C GLY A 4 7.80 10.25 3.49
N LEU A 5 7.19 11.09 4.32
CA LEU A 5 6.43 10.63 5.49
C LEU A 5 5.08 10.01 5.07
N TYR A 6 4.44 10.56 4.04
CA TYR A 6 3.21 9.99 3.46
C TYR A 6 3.48 8.61 2.85
N SER A 7 4.52 8.48 2.02
CA SER A 7 4.92 7.19 1.44
C SER A 7 5.30 6.16 2.49
N LEU A 8 5.96 6.58 3.57
CA LEU A 8 6.34 5.70 4.68
C LEU A 8 5.13 5.21 5.47
N GLY A 9 4.21 6.10 5.84
CA GLY A 9 2.96 5.72 6.51
C GLY A 9 2.12 4.77 5.65
N PHE A 10 2.12 5.00 4.35
CA PHE A 10 1.39 4.16 3.41
C PHE A 10 2.02 2.76 3.25
N ALA A 11 3.35 2.64 3.25
CA ALA A 11 4.04 1.35 3.29
C ALA A 11 3.75 0.56 4.58
N ILE A 12 3.67 1.25 5.73
CA ILE A 12 3.33 0.63 7.01
C ILE A 12 1.90 0.06 7.00
N VAL A 13 0.93 0.77 6.40
CA VAL A 13 -0.45 0.29 6.25
C VAL A 13 -0.51 -1.00 5.43
N ILE A 14 0.25 -1.09 4.33
CA ILE A 14 0.32 -2.32 3.51
C ILE A 14 0.89 -3.48 4.32
N GLY A 15 2.02 -3.26 5.01
CA GLY A 15 2.65 -4.29 5.84
C GLY A 15 1.73 -4.79 6.96
N GLY A 16 1.02 -3.88 7.62
CA GLY A 16 0.06 -4.21 8.69
C GLY A 16 -1.13 -5.04 8.21
N LEU A 17 -1.68 -4.74 7.04
CA LEU A 17 -2.79 -5.51 6.44
C LEU A 17 -2.37 -6.93 6.05
N ILE A 18 -1.17 -7.10 5.50
CA ILE A 18 -0.60 -8.42 5.18
C ILE A 18 -0.40 -9.22 6.48
N TYR A 19 0.16 -8.60 7.51
CA TYR A 19 0.41 -9.25 8.80
C TYR A 19 -0.90 -9.64 9.51
N ALA A 20 -1.92 -8.79 9.47
CA ALA A 20 -3.24 -9.10 10.04
C ALA A 20 -3.90 -10.28 9.32
N ALA A 21 -3.84 -10.34 7.99
CA ALA A 21 -4.37 -11.47 7.21
C ALA A 21 -3.67 -12.80 7.53
N TYR A 22 -2.37 -12.74 7.83
CA TYR A 22 -1.61 -13.89 8.31
C TYR A 22 -2.05 -14.33 9.72
N LEU A 23 -2.25 -13.38 10.64
CA LEU A 23 -2.72 -13.68 12.01
C LEU A 23 -4.13 -14.29 12.06
N LEU A 24 -4.98 -13.91 11.09
CA LEU A 24 -6.33 -14.43 10.91
C LEU A 24 -6.38 -15.89 10.44
N HIS A 25 -5.24 -16.55 10.22
CA HIS A 25 -5.15 -17.93 9.71
C HIS A 25 -5.97 -18.14 8.42
N MET A 26 -6.06 -17.11 7.58
CA MET A 26 -6.74 -17.26 6.30
C MET A 26 -6.00 -18.26 5.42
N PRO A 27 -6.72 -19.05 4.61
CA PRO A 27 -6.09 -19.96 3.66
C PRO A 27 -5.11 -19.22 2.74
N ALA A 28 -3.92 -19.77 2.54
CA ALA A 28 -2.81 -19.09 1.87
C ALA A 28 -3.14 -18.54 0.46
N HIS A 29 -4.03 -19.22 -0.27
CA HIS A 29 -4.52 -18.75 -1.57
C HIS A 29 -5.33 -17.44 -1.46
N TRP A 30 -6.12 -17.24 -0.40
CA TRP A 30 -6.81 -15.97 -0.15
C TRP A 30 -5.86 -14.87 0.29
N ILE A 31 -4.81 -15.21 1.05
CA ILE A 31 -3.75 -14.27 1.41
C ILE A 31 -3.00 -13.81 0.15
N ALA A 32 -2.71 -14.71 -0.79
CA ALA A 32 -2.04 -14.36 -2.05
C ALA A 32 -2.90 -13.42 -2.92
N VAL A 33 -4.20 -13.70 -3.06
CA VAL A 33 -5.14 -12.82 -3.78
C VAL A 33 -5.24 -11.46 -3.09
N GLY A 34 -5.41 -11.44 -1.76
CA GLY A 34 -5.46 -10.21 -0.98
C GLY A 34 -4.17 -9.40 -1.07
N ALA A 35 -3.02 -10.06 -1.00
CA ALA A 35 -1.71 -9.45 -1.15
C ALA A 35 -1.54 -8.83 -2.54
N LEU A 36 -1.96 -9.52 -3.61
CA LEU A 36 -1.85 -9.01 -4.98
C LEU A 36 -2.73 -7.77 -5.20
N VAL A 37 -3.96 -7.79 -4.66
CA VAL A 37 -4.88 -6.63 -4.69
C VAL A 37 -4.33 -5.46 -3.87
N LEU A 38 -3.79 -5.71 -2.67
CA LEU A 38 -3.18 -4.69 -1.82
C LEU A 38 -1.91 -4.10 -2.45
N LEU A 39 -1.13 -4.92 -3.15
CA LEU A 39 0.06 -4.49 -3.88
C LEU A 39 -0.34 -3.57 -5.05
N GLY A 40 -1.39 -3.93 -5.81
CA GLY A 40 -1.96 -3.07 -6.84
C GLY A 40 -2.53 -1.76 -6.30
N LEU A 41 -3.31 -1.82 -5.21
CA LEU A 41 -3.81 -0.63 -4.53
C LEU A 41 -2.66 0.25 -4.04
N GLY A 42 -1.60 -0.39 -3.56
CA GLY A 42 -0.42 0.26 -3.02
C GLY A 42 0.40 0.99 -4.07
N ILE A 43 0.52 0.40 -5.26
CA ILE A 43 1.13 1.05 -6.42
C ILE A 43 0.26 2.24 -6.86
N LEU A 44 -1.07 2.10 -6.95
CA LEU A 44 -1.95 3.19 -7.41
C LEU A 44 -1.91 4.43 -6.52
N THR A 45 -1.86 4.22 -5.21
CA THR A 45 -1.73 5.28 -4.19
C THR A 45 -0.32 5.87 -4.19
N GLY A 46 0.72 5.05 -4.31
CA GLY A 46 2.09 5.52 -4.53
C GLY A 46 2.24 6.38 -5.78
N VAL A 47 1.59 5.99 -6.89
CA VAL A 47 1.58 6.75 -8.15
C VAL A 47 0.77 8.04 -8.03
N LYS A 48 -0.38 8.04 -7.35
CA LYS A 48 -1.13 9.29 -7.07
C LYS A 48 -0.30 10.26 -6.25
N ALA A 49 0.44 9.75 -5.27
CA ALA A 49 1.34 10.54 -4.47
C ALA A 49 2.44 11.17 -5.35
N THR A 50 3.08 10.38 -6.23
CA THR A 50 4.14 10.92 -7.12
C THR A 50 3.60 11.85 -8.21
N ARG A 51 2.36 11.67 -8.69
CA ARG A 51 1.69 12.53 -9.68
C ARG A 51 1.25 13.90 -9.15
N GLN A 52 1.11 14.11 -7.84
CA GLN A 52 0.76 15.44 -7.28
C GLN A 52 1.91 16.46 -7.34
N LYS A 53 3.01 16.13 -8.03
CA LYS A 53 4.22 16.94 -8.12
C LYS A 53 4.41 17.66 -9.45
N ASP A 54 3.35 17.87 -10.23
CA ASP A 54 3.38 18.87 -11.29
C ASP A 54 2.87 20.21 -10.73
N PRO A 55 3.76 21.13 -10.28
CA PRO A 55 3.39 22.52 -10.10
C PRO A 55 3.02 23.06 -11.48
N VAL A 56 1.72 23.35 -11.67
CA VAL A 56 1.29 24.22 -12.76
C VAL A 56 1.98 25.55 -12.50
N GLY A 57 2.90 25.90 -13.40
CA GLY A 57 3.73 27.10 -13.31
C GLY A 57 2.95 28.41 -13.30
#